data_AF-A0AA50XYX4-F1
#
_entry.id   AF-A0AA50XYX4-F1
#
_cell.length_a   1.000
_cell.length_b   1.000
_cell.length_c   1.000
_cell.angle_alpha   90.00
_cell.angle_beta   90.00
_cell.angle_gamma   90.00
#
_symmetry.space_group_name_H-M   'P 1'
#
loop_
_entity.id
_entity.type
_entity.pdbx_description
1 polymer ?
#
loop_
_entity_poly.entity_id
_entity_poly.type
_entity_poly.pdbx_seq_one_letter_code
_entity_poly.pdbx_strand_id
1 'polypeptide(L)'
;DTDWFNLQIPDSPEVNQATKGALPSDRIMETLRNQLHVEISVQTEDGDEMVLELWTLHLDEALFDTSLKAMNTVYFRMGILLKSLITITRITPAYHLSRKQRTENFTIFYRVYNGEP
;
A
#
# COMPACT_ATOMS: atom_id res chain seq x y z
N ASP A 1 3.63 -20.31 -5.15
CA ASP A 1 3.41 -18.99 -5.75
C ASP A 1 2.07 -18.94 -6.44
N THR A 2 1.18 -18.10 -5.93
CA THR A 2 -0.14 -17.88 -6.53
C THR A 2 -0.12 -16.47 -7.10
N ASP A 3 0.05 -16.35 -8.41
CA ASP A 3 0.03 -15.06 -9.09
C ASP A 3 -1.40 -14.51 -9.09
N TRP A 4 -1.66 -13.52 -8.24
CA TRP A 4 -2.93 -12.81 -8.21
C TRP A 4 -2.93 -11.68 -9.24
N PHE A 5 -4.11 -11.42 -9.81
CA PHE A 5 -4.36 -10.37 -10.79
C PHE A 5 -3.48 -10.43 -12.06
N ASN A 6 -2.98 -11.62 -12.41
CA ASN A 6 -2.01 -11.85 -13.49
C ASN A 6 -0.75 -10.99 -13.34
N LEU A 7 -0.29 -10.79 -12.10
CA LEU A 7 0.93 -10.05 -11.78
C LEU A 7 1.85 -10.92 -10.94
N GLN A 8 3.12 -10.95 -11.33
CA GLN A 8 4.17 -11.62 -10.58
C GLN A 8 4.83 -10.60 -9.64
N ILE A 9 4.32 -10.53 -8.40
CA ILE A 9 4.85 -9.66 -7.35
C ILE A 9 5.36 -10.57 -6.23
N PRO A 10 6.67 -10.63 -5.97
CA PRO A 10 7.20 -11.44 -4.88
C PRO A 10 6.81 -10.84 -3.53
N ASP A 11 6.35 -11.70 -2.63
CA ASP A 11 5.97 -11.30 -1.29
C ASP A 11 7.18 -11.19 -0.36
N SER A 12 7.19 -10.17 0.50
CA SER A 12 8.10 -10.09 1.65
C SER A 12 7.41 -10.62 2.90
N PRO A 13 7.99 -11.60 3.64
CA PRO A 13 7.39 -12.12 4.87
C PRO A 13 7.15 -11.04 5.94
N GLU A 14 8.07 -10.09 6.06
CA GLU A 14 8.00 -8.99 7.02
C GLU A 14 6.83 -8.05 6.69
N VAL A 15 6.71 -7.64 5.43
CA VAL A 15 5.62 -6.78 4.96
C VAL A 15 4.28 -7.49 5.09
N ASN A 16 4.24 -8.79 4.81
CA ASN A 16 3.04 -9.61 5.02
C ASN A 16 2.63 -9.68 6.49
N GLN A 17 3.58 -9.76 7.42
CA GLN A 17 3.30 -9.75 8.85
C GLN A 17 2.74 -8.40 9.30
N ALA A 18 3.37 -7.29 8.90
CA ALA A 18 2.89 -5.94 9.18
C ALA A 18 1.47 -5.72 8.61
N THR A 19 1.25 -6.14 7.36
CA THR A 19 -0.05 -6.02 6.69
C THR A 19 -1.12 -6.85 7.39
N LYS A 20 -0.82 -8.07 7.86
CA LYS A 20 -1.79 -8.87 8.63
C LYS A 20 -2.15 -8.24 9.97
N GLY A 21 -1.22 -7.51 10.60
CA GLY A 21 -1.50 -6.74 11.82
C GLY A 21 -2.44 -5.57 11.56
N ALA A 22 -2.24 -4.87 10.44
CA ALA A 22 -3.05 -3.72 10.06
C ALA A 22 -4.37 -4.08 9.34
N LEU A 23 -4.46 -5.26 8.72
CA LEU A 23 -5.63 -5.77 8.00
C LEU A 23 -5.95 -7.21 8.44
N PRO A 24 -6.55 -7.38 9.63
CA PRO A 24 -6.93 -8.71 10.13
C PRO A 24 -7.94 -9.40 9.21
N SER A 25 -7.74 -10.68 8.93
CA SER A 25 -8.56 -11.44 7.98
C SER A 25 -10.04 -11.56 8.37
N ASP A 26 -10.34 -11.49 9.67
CA ASP A 26 -11.70 -11.51 10.22
C ASP A 26 -12.39 -10.14 10.18
N ARG A 27 -11.66 -9.05 9.84
CA ARG A 27 -12.16 -7.66 9.86
C ARG A 27 -11.81 -6.84 8.63
N ILE A 28 -11.58 -7.50 7.49
CA ILE A 28 -11.15 -6.84 6.24
C ILE A 28 -12.09 -5.68 5.86
N MET A 29 -13.41 -5.92 5.85
CA MET A 29 -14.38 -4.91 5.44
C MET A 29 -14.44 -3.73 6.42
N GLU A 30 -14.40 -3.98 7.73
CA GLU A 30 -14.37 -2.93 8.75
C GLU A 30 -13.10 -2.09 8.61
N THR A 31 -11.95 -2.74 8.42
CA THR A 31 -10.65 -2.07 8.25
C THR A 31 -10.64 -1.18 7.01
N LEU A 32 -11.14 -1.68 5.86
CA LEU A 32 -11.15 -0.91 4.63
C LEU A 32 -12.18 0.24 4.65
N ARG A 33 -13.22 0.16 5.47
CA ARG A 33 -14.10 1.32 5.77
C ARG A 33 -13.37 2.36 6.60
N ASN A 34 -12.59 1.92 7.59
CA ASN A 34 -11.76 2.77 8.45
C ASN A 34 -10.43 3.19 7.79
N GLN A 35 -10.26 2.89 6.51
CA GLN A 35 -9.07 3.17 5.70
C GLN A 35 -7.84 2.38 6.15
N LEU A 36 -7.12 1.82 5.18
CA LEU A 36 -5.81 1.22 5.36
C LEU A 36 -4.76 2.20 4.85
N HIS A 37 -3.76 2.48 5.67
CA HIS A 37 -2.69 3.41 5.39
C HIS A 37 -1.36 2.69 5.24
N VAL A 38 -0.57 3.14 4.26
CA VAL A 38 0.87 2.88 4.15
C VAL A 38 1.57 4.21 4.15
N GLU A 39 2.24 4.50 5.25
CA GLU A 39 3.04 5.70 5.44
C GLU A 39 4.49 5.41 5.10
N ILE A 40 5.11 6.31 4.35
CA ILE A 40 6.53 6.28 4.02
C ILE A 40 7.18 7.48 4.71
N SER A 41 8.15 7.22 5.58
CA SER A 41 8.90 8.26 6.30
C SER A 41 10.39 8.16 6.04
N VAL A 42 11.10 9.25 6.32
CA VAL A 42 12.56 9.30 6.35
C VAL A 42 13.02 9.68 7.74
N GLN A 43 14.08 9.04 8.21
CA GLN A 43 14.78 9.42 9.44
C GLN A 43 16.24 9.75 9.13
N THR A 44 16.72 10.90 9.62
CA THR A 44 18.14 11.28 9.56
C THR A 44 18.94 10.59 10.66
N GLU A 45 20.28 10.58 10.56
CA GLU A 45 21.15 10.03 11.62
C GLU A 45 21.00 10.76 12.97
N ASP A 46 20.61 12.02 12.93
CA ASP A 46 20.37 12.83 14.14
C ASP A 46 19.00 12.52 14.79
N GLY A 47 18.22 11.63 14.19
CA GLY A 47 16.95 11.12 14.72
C GLY A 47 15.71 11.90 14.28
N ASP A 48 15.86 12.95 13.48
CA ASP A 48 14.73 13.70 12.93
C ASP A 48 13.95 12.83 11.94
N GLU A 49 12.64 12.76 12.13
CA GLU A 49 11.74 11.99 11.27
C GLU A 49 10.77 12.91 10.51
N MET A 50 10.50 12.56 9.25
CA MET A 50 9.53 13.24 8.41
C MET A 50 8.73 12.24 7.57
N VAL A 51 7.40 12.35 7.61
CA VAL A 51 6.52 11.63 6.68
C VAL A 51 6.66 12.24 5.29
N LEU A 52 6.96 11.39 4.32
CA LEU A 52 7.11 11.76 2.91
C LEU A 52 5.81 11.55 2.13
N GLU A 53 5.15 10.40 2.37
CA GLU A 53 3.96 9.98 1.64
C GLU A 53 3.02 9.23 2.56
N LEU A 54 1.71 9.41 2.33
CA LEU A 54 0.66 8.62 2.93
C LEU A 54 -0.21 8.04 1.82
N TRP A 55 -0.17 6.72 1.67
CA TRP A 55 -0.98 5.97 0.71
C TRP A 55 -2.19 5.39 1.42
N THR A 56 -3.37 5.65 0.89
CA THR A 56 -4.64 5.22 1.51
C THR A 56 -5.41 4.30 0.58
N LEU A 57 -5.83 3.15 1.11
CA LEU A 57 -6.78 2.24 0.49
C LEU A 57 -8.05 2.20 1.32
N HIS A 58 -9.18 2.54 0.70
CA HIS A 58 -10.49 2.45 1.33
C HIS A 58 -11.54 1.93 0.37
N LEU A 59 -12.66 1.46 0.91
CA LEU A 59 -13.85 1.14 0.13
C LEU A 59 -14.97 2.12 0.50
N ASP A 60 -15.49 2.81 -0.50
CA ASP A 60 -16.67 3.67 -0.34
C ASP A 60 -17.93 2.90 -0.75
N GLU A 61 -18.74 2.51 0.23
CA GLU A 61 -19.95 1.73 0.02
C GLU A 61 -21.03 2.50 -0.74
N ALA A 62 -21.01 3.83 -0.69
CA ALA A 62 -21.93 4.65 -1.47
C ALA A 62 -21.71 4.49 -2.98
N LEU A 63 -20.53 4.02 -3.38
CA LEU A 63 -20.14 3.82 -4.78
C LEU A 63 -20.23 2.35 -5.22
N PHE A 64 -20.78 1.45 -4.39
CA PHE A 64 -20.86 0.04 -4.74
C PHE A 64 -21.87 -0.21 -5.84
N ASP A 65 -21.37 -0.64 -7.01
CA ASP A 65 -22.21 -1.09 -8.12
C ASP A 65 -22.58 -2.57 -7.97
N THR A 66 -23.75 -2.82 -7.40
CA THR A 66 -24.30 -4.17 -7.21
C THR A 66 -24.83 -4.80 -8.51
N SER A 67 -24.88 -4.06 -9.61
CA SER A 67 -25.30 -4.59 -10.91
C SER A 67 -24.20 -5.43 -11.59
N LEU A 68 -22.96 -5.26 -11.13
CA LEU A 68 -21.76 -5.86 -11.69
C LEU A 68 -21.61 -7.32 -11.22
N LYS A 69 -22.23 -8.24 -11.94
CA LYS A 69 -22.30 -9.68 -11.58
C LYS A 69 -21.05 -10.50 -11.96
N ALA A 70 -20.10 -9.92 -12.69
CA ALA A 70 -18.96 -10.62 -13.25
C ALA A 70 -17.69 -10.46 -12.38
N MET A 71 -17.41 -11.47 -11.55
CA MET A 71 -16.18 -11.55 -10.73
C MET A 71 -14.91 -11.31 -11.56
N ASN A 72 -14.88 -11.80 -12.81
CA ASN A 72 -13.77 -11.61 -13.74
C ASN A 72 -13.51 -10.12 -14.06
N THR A 73 -14.55 -9.30 -14.14
CA THR A 73 -14.40 -7.87 -14.41
C THR A 73 -13.75 -7.16 -13.22
N VAL A 74 -14.15 -7.48 -11.98
CA VAL A 74 -13.52 -6.94 -10.77
C VAL A 74 -12.05 -7.36 -10.72
N TYR A 75 -11.75 -8.64 -10.94
CA TYR A 75 -10.38 -9.15 -10.97
C TYR A 75 -9.49 -8.41 -11.99
N PHE A 76 -10.00 -8.18 -13.21
CA PHE A 76 -9.25 -7.45 -14.23
C PHE A 76 -9.04 -5.98 -13.86
N ARG A 77 -10.07 -5.31 -13.32
CA ARG A 77 -9.96 -3.92 -12.85
C ARG A 77 -8.96 -3.78 -11.71
N MET A 78 -8.92 -4.73 -10.76
CA MET A 78 -7.90 -4.77 -9.71
C MET A 78 -6.48 -4.95 -10.30
N GLY A 79 -6.33 -5.78 -11.33
CA GLY A 79 -5.06 -5.91 -12.04
C GLY A 79 -4.60 -4.62 -12.72
N ILE A 80 -5.53 -3.84 -13.29
CA ILE A 80 -5.20 -2.50 -13.83
C ILE A 80 -4.79 -1.56 -12.69
N LEU A 81 -5.56 -1.53 -11.60
CA LEU A 81 -5.26 -0.68 -10.43
C LEU A 81 -3.85 -0.94 -9.89
N LEU A 82 -3.46 -2.21 -9.73
CA LEU A 82 -2.13 -2.58 -9.28
C LEU A 82 -1.02 -2.17 -10.27
N LYS A 83 -1.25 -2.30 -11.58
CA LYS A 83 -0.30 -1.82 -12.61
C LYS A 83 -0.13 -0.29 -12.55
N SER A 84 -1.22 0.44 -12.35
CA SER A 84 -1.20 1.88 -12.14
C SER A 84 -0.40 2.23 -10.88
N LEU A 85 -0.63 1.54 -9.76
CA LEU A 85 0.11 1.76 -8.51
C LEU A 85 1.62 1.52 -8.67
N ILE A 86 2.03 0.44 -9.34
CA ILE A 86 3.45 0.16 -9.65
C ILE A 86 4.08 1.28 -10.47
N THR A 87 3.30 1.91 -11.35
CA THR A 87 3.79 3.02 -12.18
C THR A 87 3.92 4.29 -11.37
N ILE A 88 2.90 4.64 -10.58
CA ILE A 88 2.88 5.88 -9.79
C ILE A 88 3.97 5.84 -8.71
N THR A 89 4.16 4.72 -8.02
CA THR A 89 5.21 4.55 -6.99
C THR A 89 6.64 4.73 -7.50
N ARG A 90 6.88 4.84 -8.82
CA ARG A 90 8.21 5.08 -9.41
C ARG A 90 8.45 6.52 -9.84
N ILE A 91 7.42 7.36 -9.86
CA ILE A 91 7.52 8.74 -10.33
C ILE A 91 7.43 9.75 -9.18
N THR A 92 7.18 9.30 -7.96
CA THR A 92 7.10 10.20 -6.81
C THR A 92 8.48 10.62 -6.32
N PRO A 93 8.60 11.79 -5.67
CA PRO A 93 9.86 12.23 -5.06
C PRO A 93 10.41 11.23 -4.03
N ALA A 94 9.55 10.60 -3.23
CA ALA A 94 9.99 9.64 -2.21
C ALA A 94 10.64 8.41 -2.84
N TYR A 95 10.20 7.97 -4.03
CA TYR A 95 10.90 6.93 -4.78
C TYR A 95 12.33 7.33 -5.09
N HIS A 96 12.53 8.52 -5.68
CA HIS A 96 13.87 9.01 -6.00
C HIS A 96 14.76 9.13 -4.75
N LEU A 97 14.20 9.59 -3.63
CA LEU A 97 14.90 9.68 -2.35
C LEU A 97 15.24 8.28 -1.80
N SER A 98 14.32 7.33 -1.85
CA SER A 98 14.55 5.95 -1.38
C SER A 98 15.71 5.25 -2.09
N ARG A 99 15.98 5.62 -3.35
CA ARG A 99 17.10 5.09 -4.12
C ARG A 99 18.46 5.64 -3.69
N LYS A 100 18.48 6.73 -2.92
CA LYS A 100 19.68 7.43 -2.43
C LYS A 100 20.07 7.10 -0.99
N GLN A 101 19.24 6.36 -0.25
CA GLN A 101 19.49 5.97 1.15
C GLN A 101 20.81 5.19 1.37
N ARG A 102 21.41 4.64 0.31
CA ARG A 102 22.72 3.95 0.38
C ARG A 102 23.92 4.90 0.29
N THR A 103 23.70 6.12 -0.19
CA THR A 103 24.74 7.11 -0.47
C THR A 103 24.61 8.37 0.37
N GLU A 104 23.44 8.59 0.98
CA GLU A 104 23.11 9.76 1.79
C GLU A 104 22.76 9.31 3.23
N ASN A 105 22.93 10.19 4.21
CA ASN A 105 22.82 9.88 5.66
C ASN A 105 21.36 9.91 6.16
N PHE A 106 20.53 9.03 5.61
CA PHE A 106 19.15 8.81 6.09
C PHE A 106 18.67 7.40 5.76
N THR A 107 17.63 6.96 6.48
CA THR A 107 16.94 5.68 6.22
C THR A 107 15.47 5.92 5.91
N ILE A 108 14.91 5.15 4.97
CA ILE A 108 13.46 5.17 4.67
C ILE A 108 12.76 4.08 5.48
N PHE A 109 11.65 4.44 6.10
CA PHE A 109 10.80 3.53 6.86
C PHE A 109 9.41 3.44 6.24
N TYR A 110 8.70 2.36 6.58
CA TYR A 110 7.29 2.19 6.24
C TYR A 110 6.50 1.81 7.49
N ARG A 111 5.24 2.26 7.56
CA ARG A 111 4.29 1.85 8.58
C ARG A 111 2.96 1.51 7.93
N VAL A 112 2.42 0.34 8.25
CA VAL A 112 1.09 -0.11 7.80
C VAL A 112 0.15 -0.08 8.99
N TYR A 113 -0.99 0.62 8.87
CA TYR A 113 -1.97 0.75 9.94
C TYR A 113 -3.36 1.05 9.38
N ASN A 114 -4.39 0.98 10.22
CA ASN A 114 -5.75 1.37 9.88
C ASN A 114 -6.28 2.41 10.88
N GLY A 115 -7.31 3.16 10.49
CA GLY A 115 -7.88 4.22 11.33
C GLY A 115 -7.32 5.60 10.99
N GLU A 116 -7.26 6.51 11.98
CA GLU A 116 -6.81 7.89 11.72
C GLU A 116 -5.29 7.95 11.41
N PRO A 117 -4.89 8.75 10.40
CA PRO A 117 -3.48 9.06 10.08
C PRO A 117 -2.70 9.73 11.21
#